data_AF-A0A847AB84-F1
#
_entry.id   AF-A0A847AB84-F1
#
_cell.length_a   1.000
_cell.length_b   1.000
_cell.length_c   1.000
_cell.angle_alpha   90.00
_cell.angle_beta   90.00
_cell.angle_gamma   90.00
#
_symmetry.space_group_name_H-M   'P 1'
#
loop_
_entity.id
_entity.type
_entity.pdbx_description
1 polymer ?
#
loop_
_entity_poly.entity_id
_entity_poly.type
_entity_poly.pdbx_seq_one_letter_code
_entity_poly.pdbx_strand_id
1 'polypeptide(L)'
;MKKSGFRLIALLSVLWALIAVPVISEGAVYRVSSKGGIKGDGSSWSQAMHNQTFIEALEKAKQGDEFWIAEGIYFPIILGGGREFSFVVKRGVALYGGFKG
;
A
#
# COMPACT_ATOMS: atom_id res chain seq x y z
N MET A 1 -22.20 32.73 37.90
CA MET A 1 -21.80 31.57 37.05
C MET A 1 -20.38 31.77 36.55
N LYS A 2 -19.46 30.86 36.91
CA LYS A 2 -18.01 30.98 36.72
C LYS A 2 -17.62 30.77 35.24
N LYS A 3 -17.32 31.86 34.52
CA LYS A 3 -16.88 31.87 33.11
C LYS A 3 -15.61 31.03 32.84
N SER A 4 -14.84 30.70 33.88
CA SER A 4 -13.60 29.91 33.78
C SER A 4 -13.83 28.42 33.52
N GLY A 5 -14.91 27.83 34.04
CA GLY A 5 -15.23 26.41 33.80
C GLY A 5 -15.64 26.15 32.34
N PHE A 6 -16.34 27.10 31.72
CA PHE A 6 -16.77 27.01 30.33
C PHE A 6 -15.58 27.02 29.35
N ARG A 7 -14.53 27.81 29.64
CA ARG A 7 -13.31 27.84 28.82
C ARG A 7 -12.50 26.55 28.89
N LEU A 8 -12.44 25.93 30.07
CA LEU A 8 -11.70 24.68 30.27
C LEU A 8 -12.41 23.49 29.58
N ILE A 9 -13.75 23.45 29.66
CA ILE A 9 -14.56 22.45 28.95
C ILE A 9 -14.44 22.63 27.44
N ALA A 10 -14.50 23.87 26.95
CA ALA A 10 -14.32 24.16 25.52
C ALA A 10 -12.93 23.73 25.01
N LEU A 11 -11.87 23.95 25.79
CA LEU A 11 -10.51 23.53 25.43
C LEU A 11 -10.36 21.99 25.42
N LEU A 12 -10.95 21.30 26.40
CA LEU A 12 -10.96 19.83 26.44
C LEU A 12 -11.75 19.22 25.29
N SER A 13 -12.88 19.82 24.88
CA SER A 13 -13.65 19.36 23.71
C SER A 13 -12.90 19.54 22.39
N VAL A 14 -12.12 20.62 22.24
CA VAL A 14 -11.29 20.84 21.05
C VAL A 14 -10.12 19.85 21.02
N LEU A 15 -9.51 19.57 22.16
CA LEU A 15 -8.43 18.60 22.28
C LEU A 15 -8.89 17.17 21.96
N TRP A 16 -10.11 16.80 22.36
CA TRP A 16 -10.72 15.52 22.01
C TRP A 16 -11.04 15.42 20.51
N ALA A 17 -11.54 16.50 19.91
CA ALA A 17 -11.84 16.56 18.48
C ALA A 17 -10.58 16.44 17.60
N LEU A 18 -9.43 16.94 18.08
CA LEU A 18 -8.14 16.83 17.38
C LEU A 18 -7.57 15.40 17.36
N ILE A 19 -7.90 14.56 18.35
CA ILE A 19 -7.47 13.16 18.40
C ILE A 19 -8.38 12.24 17.57
N ALA A 20 -9.64 12.65 17.37
CA ALA A 20 -10.63 11.89 16.61
C ALA A 20 -10.52 12.06 15.08
N VAL A 21 -9.56 12.85 14.59
CA VAL A 21 -9.31 12.95 13.15
C VAL A 21 -8.68 11.62 12.70
N PRO A 22 -9.32 10.86 11.80
CA PRO A 22 -8.69 9.68 11.25
C PRO A 22 -7.40 10.11 10.56
N VAL A 23 -6.27 9.51 10.95
CA VAL A 23 -5.03 9.61 10.17
C VAL A 23 -5.39 9.07 8.79
N ILE A 24 -5.34 9.94 7.77
CA ILE A 24 -5.45 9.49 6.40
C ILE A 24 -4.27 8.56 6.19
N SER A 25 -4.52 7.27 6.04
CA SER A 25 -3.47 6.32 5.70
C SER A 25 -2.85 6.79 4.40
N GLU A 26 -1.56 7.15 4.45
CA GLU A 26 -0.72 7.11 3.27
C GLU A 26 -0.81 5.69 2.70
N GLY A 27 -0.80 5.53 1.38
CA GLY A 27 -1.17 4.24 0.76
C GLY A 27 -0.30 3.08 1.21
N ALA A 28 -0.77 1.86 0.98
CA ALA A 28 -0.12 0.67 1.50
C ALA A 28 1.17 0.35 0.74
N VAL A 29 2.19 -0.13 1.44
CA VAL A 29 3.46 -0.57 0.83
C VAL A 29 3.53 -2.09 0.77
N TYR A 30 3.59 -2.64 -0.43
CA TYR A 30 3.64 -4.08 -0.71
C TYR A 30 5.04 -4.51 -1.16
N ARG A 31 5.51 -5.67 -0.70
CA ARG A 31 6.77 -6.28 -1.11
C ARG A 31 6.51 -7.35 -2.16
N VAL A 32 7.28 -7.33 -3.23
CA VAL A 32 7.13 -8.25 -4.36
C VAL A 32 8.45 -8.96 -4.62
N SER A 33 8.43 -10.29 -4.70
CA SER A 33 9.62 -11.10 -4.98
C SER A 33 9.26 -12.23 -5.94
N SER A 34 10.09 -12.45 -6.96
CA SER A 34 9.98 -13.63 -7.83
C SER A 34 10.11 -14.95 -7.08
N LYS A 35 10.71 -14.93 -5.87
CA LYS A 35 10.83 -16.07 -4.95
C LYS A 35 9.76 -16.03 -3.85
N GLY A 36 8.85 -15.07 -3.90
CA GLY A 36 7.76 -14.90 -2.94
C GLY A 36 6.77 -16.06 -2.96
N GLY A 37 5.92 -16.13 -1.93
CA GLY A 37 4.87 -17.15 -1.85
C GLY A 37 3.67 -16.79 -2.72
N ILE A 38 2.99 -17.80 -3.28
CA ILE A 38 1.73 -17.61 -4.04
C ILE A 38 0.65 -16.96 -3.15
N LYS A 39 0.72 -17.18 -1.83
CA LYS A 39 -0.16 -16.58 -0.81
C LYS A 39 0.48 -15.41 -0.05
N GLY A 40 1.63 -14.91 -0.51
CA GLY A 40 2.28 -13.75 0.11
C GLY A 40 1.38 -12.52 -0.01
N ASP A 41 1.15 -11.83 1.11
CA ASP A 41 0.29 -10.64 1.18
C ASP A 41 1.05 -9.32 0.98
N GLY A 42 2.37 -9.37 0.82
CA GLY A 42 3.24 -8.22 0.60
C GLY A 42 3.51 -7.38 1.84
N SER A 43 3.03 -7.78 3.03
CA SER A 43 3.21 -7.04 4.28
C SER A 43 4.67 -6.92 4.73
N SER A 44 5.53 -7.84 4.28
CA SER A 44 6.95 -7.90 4.58
C SER A 44 7.71 -8.68 3.49
N TRP A 45 9.04 -8.64 3.51
CA TRP A 45 9.84 -9.45 2.58
C TRP A 45 9.65 -10.96 2.76
N SER A 46 9.46 -11.43 3.99
CA SER A 46 9.16 -12.85 4.26
C SER A 46 7.75 -13.28 3.81
N GLN A 47 6.84 -12.32 3.58
CA GLN A 47 5.51 -12.52 3.01
C GLN A 47 5.38 -11.85 1.64
N ALA A 48 6.49 -11.69 0.90
CA ALA A 48 6.47 -11.01 -0.39
C ALA A 48 5.55 -11.72 -1.39
N MET A 49 4.81 -10.93 -2.16
CA MET A 49 3.93 -11.41 -3.22
C MET A 49 4.77 -12.06 -4.33
N HIS A 50 4.34 -13.24 -4.77
CA HIS A 50 4.79 -13.81 -6.04
C HIS A 50 4.17 -13.06 -7.24
N ASN A 51 4.64 -13.33 -8.46
CA ASN A 51 4.21 -12.66 -9.69
C ASN A 51 2.68 -12.64 -9.91
N GLN A 52 1.97 -13.75 -9.62
CA GLN A 52 0.50 -13.81 -9.75
C GLN A 52 -0.19 -12.80 -8.83
N THR A 53 0.12 -12.89 -7.55
CA THR A 53 -0.52 -12.11 -6.49
C THR A 53 -0.18 -10.63 -6.64
N PHE A 54 0.99 -10.32 -7.19
CA PHE A 54 1.39 -8.96 -7.56
C PHE A 54 0.50 -8.38 -8.67
N ILE A 55 0.23 -9.12 -9.74
CA ILE A 55 -0.66 -8.65 -10.82
C ILE A 55 -2.08 -8.40 -10.27
N GLU A 56 -2.61 -9.34 -9.48
CA GLU A 56 -3.93 -9.20 -8.84
C GLU A 56 -3.98 -8.01 -7.86
N ALA A 57 -2.87 -7.72 -7.17
CA ALA A 57 -2.77 -6.58 -6.27
C ALA A 57 -2.72 -5.25 -7.04
N LEU A 58 -2.01 -5.17 -8.17
CA LEU A 58 -2.02 -3.98 -9.03
C LEU A 58 -3.41 -3.63 -9.55
N GLU A 59 -4.24 -4.64 -9.87
CA GLU A 59 -5.64 -4.43 -10.29
C GLU A 59 -6.49 -3.80 -9.18
N LYS A 60 -6.17 -4.06 -7.91
CA LYS A 60 -6.92 -3.58 -6.73
C LYS A 60 -6.31 -2.35 -6.08
N ALA A 61 -5.07 -2.00 -6.44
CA ALA A 61 -4.33 -0.89 -5.87
C ALA A 61 -5.08 0.45 -6.00
N LYS A 62 -4.83 1.33 -5.04
CA LYS A 62 -5.41 2.66 -4.90
C LYS A 62 -4.32 3.72 -4.93
N GLN A 63 -4.72 4.97 -5.14
CA GLN A 63 -3.79 6.10 -5.09
C GLN A 63 -3.03 6.11 -3.76
N GLY A 64 -1.70 6.28 -3.85
CA GLY A 64 -0.78 6.26 -2.72
C GLY A 64 -0.14 4.89 -2.47
N ASP A 65 -0.68 3.80 -3.02
CA ASP A 65 -0.08 2.48 -2.81
C ASP A 65 1.28 2.37 -3.51
N GLU A 66 2.21 1.67 -2.86
CA GLU A 66 3.56 1.44 -3.35
C GLU A 66 3.87 -0.05 -3.45
N PHE A 67 4.59 -0.44 -4.50
CA PHE A 67 5.10 -1.79 -4.67
C PHE A 67 6.63 -1.75 -4.73
N TRP A 68 7.26 -2.34 -3.72
CA TRP A 68 8.71 -2.48 -3.59
C TRP A 68 9.11 -3.85 -4.11
N ILE A 69 9.79 -3.87 -5.24
CA ILE A 69 10.04 -5.05 -6.07
C ILE A 69 11.50 -5.46 -5.92
N ALA A 70 11.72 -6.69 -5.45
CA ALA A 70 13.04 -7.29 -5.40
C ALA A 70 13.66 -7.36 -6.82
N GLU A 71 14.99 -7.43 -6.91
CA GLU A 71 15.63 -7.73 -8.18
C GLU A 71 15.15 -9.07 -8.74
N GLY A 72 14.88 -9.10 -10.05
CA GLY A 72 14.38 -10.30 -10.70
C GLY A 72 13.66 -10.01 -12.01
N ILE A 73 13.11 -11.07 -12.60
CA ILE A 73 12.34 -11.03 -13.83
C ILE A 73 10.86 -11.28 -13.48
N TYR A 74 10.01 -10.36 -13.90
CA TYR A 74 8.57 -10.37 -13.64
C TYR A 74 7.83 -10.29 -14.97
N PHE A 75 6.75 -11.06 -15.09
CA PHE A 75 5.98 -11.15 -16.34
C PHE A 75 4.54 -10.70 -16.09
N PRO A 76 3.93 -9.91 -17.00
CA PRO A 76 2.55 -9.46 -16.83
C PRO A 76 1.50 -10.55 -17.05
N ILE A 77 1.91 -11.82 -17.22
CA ILE A 77 1.03 -13.00 -17.34
C ILE A 77 1.69 -14.23 -16.72
N ILE A 78 0.91 -15.30 -16.55
CA ILE A 78 1.42 -16.62 -16.14
C ILE A 78 1.49 -17.64 -17.28
N LEU A 79 0.60 -17.57 -18.29
CA LEU A 79 0.55 -18.54 -19.40
C LEU A 79 0.09 -17.87 -20.71
N GLY A 80 0.75 -18.18 -21.82
CA GLY A 80 0.34 -17.74 -23.16
C GLY A 80 0.86 -16.35 -23.53
N GLY A 81 2.14 -16.28 -23.91
CA GLY A 81 2.80 -15.03 -24.29
C GLY A 81 2.06 -14.26 -25.40
N GLY A 82 2.19 -12.94 -25.36
CA GLY A 82 1.59 -12.02 -26.31
C GLY A 82 2.16 -10.62 -26.07
N ARG A 83 2.29 -9.81 -27.13
CA ARG A 83 2.85 -8.45 -27.03
C ARG A 83 1.86 -7.44 -26.46
N GLU A 84 0.60 -7.86 -26.30
CA GLU A 84 -0.51 -7.09 -25.76
C GLU A 84 -0.52 -7.02 -24.23
N PHE A 85 0.20 -7.91 -23.53
CA PHE A 85 0.18 -7.96 -22.07
C PHE A 85 1.18 -6.99 -21.44
N SER A 86 0.70 -6.25 -20.45
CA SER A 86 1.41 -5.16 -19.78
C SER A 86 1.10 -5.14 -18.28
N PHE A 87 2.04 -4.66 -17.46
CA PHE A 87 1.70 -4.27 -16.10
C PHE A 87 0.88 -2.97 -16.14
N VAL A 88 -0.36 -3.02 -15.67
CA VAL A 88 -1.23 -1.84 -15.61
C VAL A 88 -1.08 -1.18 -14.25
N VAL A 89 -0.47 0.00 -14.23
CA VAL A 89 -0.25 0.79 -13.01
C VAL A 89 -1.21 1.98 -13.00
N LYS A 90 -2.09 2.04 -11.99
CA LYS A 90 -3.07 3.14 -11.86
C LYS A 90 -2.38 4.45 -11.49
N ARG A 91 -3.01 5.58 -11.82
CA ARG A 91 -2.52 6.91 -11.45
C ARG A 91 -2.33 7.00 -9.94
N GLY A 92 -1.14 7.41 -9.52
CA GLY A 92 -0.78 7.58 -8.12
C GLY A 92 -0.37 6.29 -7.40
N VAL A 93 -0.27 5.16 -8.09
CA VAL A 93 0.42 3.95 -7.60
C VAL A 93 1.88 4.02 -8.02
N ALA A 94 2.79 3.70 -7.10
CA ALA A 94 4.23 3.73 -7.35
C ALA A 94 4.84 2.32 -7.38
N LEU A 95 5.78 2.08 -8.30
CA LEU A 95 6.58 0.86 -8.36
C LEU A 95 8.05 1.24 -8.23
N TYR A 96 8.75 0.63 -7.28
CA TYR A 96 10.18 0.82 -7.04
C TYR A 96 10.88 -0.54 -7.13
N GLY A 97 11.93 -0.66 -7.94
CA GLY A 97 12.60 -1.93 -8.22
C GLY A 97 14.07 -1.98 -7.80
N GLY A 98 14.63 -3.19 -7.76
CA GLY A 98 16.06 -3.42 -7.51
C GLY A 98 16.42 -3.65 -6.03
N PHE A 99 15.43 -3.92 -5.18
CA PHE A 99 15.69 -4.26 -3.79
C PHE A 99 16.31 -5.66 -3.66
N LYS A 100 17.08 -5.90 -2.60
CA LYS A 100 17.67 -7.23 -2.35
C LYS A 100 16.64 -8.34 -2.13
N GLY A 101 15.45 -7.98 -1.63
CA GLY A 101 14.33 -8.90 -1.46
C GLY A 101 14.50 -9.82 -0.26
#